data_AF-A0A8J7Q6S9-F1
#
_entry.id   AF-A0A8J7Q6S9-F1
#
_cell.length_a   1.000
_cell.length_b   1.000
_cell.length_c   1.000
_cell.angle_alpha   90.00
_cell.angle_beta   90.00
_cell.angle_gamma   90.00
#
_symmetry.space_group_name_H-M   'P 1'
#
loop_
_entity.id
_entity.type
_entity.pdbx_description
1 polymer ?
#
loop_
_entity_poly.entity_id
_entity_poly.type
_entity_poly.pdbx_seq_one_letter_code
_entity_poly.pdbx_strand_id
1 'polypeptide(L)'
;MLSLVRNVLNPYDTTRRDALARRWRDMPGALKTETQVIGRYVWGCGATHGIHERCNFGCTACYLGKTANHQPPLPFAAVARQMDVLAENLGAGGNIQITSGEVTLLPAEELVRILLYAREKKLVPMVMSHGDVLLHQPDYLDRLITEGRLTKISIHVDITQRGRKNYSRVDEEKALNPLRDQMAELLRGARQRTGRKLKAATTMTVNRQNIGQLGDVVHWFLDNADTFRILSFQPQAETGRTDTGDGVDGAAVWTALEAALGMKLTRHPAMFGHPDCTWFNLILMFDFGDKRALLPAVRLNKAQDQRLMVRLLEALGGVNLNDQKAGVSVGRVLGILLRSPVLLMRTLAYAVRRSWDERRWIPATIWAALRLKLRLRPTAFVVHNFMDRETLDTEVGRERVAACAFKLPVNGRMVSMCEMNGTELREQTYVV
;
A
#
# COMPACT_ATOMS: atom_id res chain seq x y z
N MET A 1 -13.34 -22.78 -18.40
CA MET A 1 -12.23 -23.75 -18.56
C MET A 1 -11.07 -23.20 -19.41
N LEU A 2 -11.33 -22.68 -20.62
CA LEU A 2 -10.32 -22.10 -21.53
C LEU A 2 -9.39 -21.03 -20.90
N SER A 3 -9.95 -20.10 -20.11
CA SER A 3 -9.14 -19.08 -19.41
C SER A 3 -8.21 -19.65 -18.34
N LEU A 4 -8.58 -20.76 -17.68
CA LEU A 4 -7.73 -21.38 -16.67
C LEU A 4 -6.54 -22.05 -17.34
N VAL A 5 -6.81 -22.91 -18.34
CA VAL A 5 -5.78 -23.63 -19.11
C VAL A 5 -4.78 -22.66 -19.73
N ARG A 6 -5.25 -21.58 -20.37
CA ARG A 6 -4.36 -20.55 -20.95
C ARG A 6 -3.40 -19.95 -19.93
N ASN A 7 -3.88 -19.65 -18.72
CA ASN A 7 -3.05 -19.03 -17.66
C ASN A 7 -2.16 -20.05 -16.95
N VAL A 8 -2.53 -21.33 -16.95
CA VAL A 8 -1.63 -22.43 -16.56
C VAL A 8 -0.50 -22.56 -17.59
N LEU A 9 -0.79 -22.47 -18.89
CA LEU A 9 0.20 -22.58 -19.95
C LEU A 9 1.08 -21.33 -20.10
N ASN A 10 0.55 -20.14 -19.82
CA ASN A 10 1.26 -18.88 -19.94
C ASN A 10 1.08 -18.03 -18.66
N PRO A 11 1.76 -18.38 -17.57
CA PRO A 11 1.53 -17.71 -16.28
C PRO A 11 2.15 -16.30 -16.18
N TYR A 12 3.03 -15.94 -17.11
CA TYR A 12 3.83 -14.72 -17.06
C TYR A 12 3.38 -13.67 -18.07
N ASP A 13 3.63 -12.40 -17.75
CA ASP A 13 3.41 -11.26 -18.63
C ASP A 13 4.78 -10.70 -19.08
N THR A 14 5.01 -10.67 -20.40
CA THR A 14 6.30 -10.25 -20.99
C THR A 14 6.59 -8.78 -20.70
N THR A 15 5.61 -7.89 -20.90
CA THR A 15 5.77 -6.45 -20.64
C THR A 15 6.15 -6.18 -19.19
N ARG A 16 5.54 -6.92 -18.25
CA ARG A 16 5.88 -6.85 -16.83
C ARG A 16 7.29 -7.35 -16.57
N ARG A 17 7.69 -8.48 -17.17
CA ARG A 17 9.05 -9.02 -17.00
C ARG A 17 10.11 -8.05 -17.48
N ASP A 18 9.90 -7.42 -18.63
CA ASP A 18 10.86 -6.47 -19.19
C ASP A 18 10.98 -5.22 -18.31
N ALA A 19 9.84 -4.71 -17.82
CA ALA A 19 9.81 -3.59 -16.87
C ALA A 19 10.55 -3.93 -15.57
N LEU A 20 10.33 -5.12 -15.01
CA LEU A 20 11.03 -5.59 -13.82
C LEU A 20 12.54 -5.74 -14.07
N ALA A 21 12.93 -6.35 -15.18
CA ALA A 21 14.33 -6.53 -15.55
C ALA A 21 15.06 -5.19 -15.74
N ARG A 22 14.44 -4.21 -16.40
CA ARG A 22 14.96 -2.82 -16.48
C ARG A 22 15.17 -2.25 -15.09
N ARG A 23 14.13 -2.28 -14.25
CA ARG A 23 14.21 -1.74 -12.90
C ARG A 23 15.29 -2.42 -12.05
N TRP A 24 15.48 -3.73 -12.17
CA TRP A 24 16.54 -4.46 -11.48
C TRP A 24 17.94 -4.03 -11.93
N ARG A 25 18.14 -3.74 -13.22
CA ARG A 25 19.42 -3.21 -13.71
C ARG A 25 19.73 -1.86 -13.07
N ASP A 26 18.73 -0.98 -12.99
CA ASP A 26 18.87 0.38 -12.45
C ASP A 26 19.03 0.45 -10.92
N MET A 27 18.83 -0.65 -10.19
CA MET A 27 19.04 -0.68 -8.75
C MET A 27 20.53 -0.57 -8.40
N PRO A 28 20.90 0.12 -7.30
CA PRO A 28 22.27 0.11 -6.79
C PRO A 28 22.76 -1.31 -6.49
N GLY A 29 24.01 -1.62 -6.84
CA GLY A 29 24.57 -2.97 -6.69
C GLY A 29 24.47 -3.52 -5.26
N ALA A 30 24.78 -2.70 -4.26
CA ALA A 30 24.70 -3.06 -2.84
C ALA A 30 23.28 -3.45 -2.38
N LEU A 31 22.24 -3.00 -3.09
CA LEU A 31 20.84 -3.23 -2.74
C LEU A 31 20.18 -4.35 -3.56
N LYS A 32 20.95 -5.02 -4.44
CA LYS A 32 20.52 -6.21 -5.20
C LYS A 32 20.64 -7.48 -4.35
N THR A 33 19.94 -7.49 -3.22
CA THR A 33 19.95 -8.61 -2.27
C THR A 33 18.91 -9.68 -2.61
N GLU A 34 19.03 -10.87 -2.01
CA GLU A 34 18.05 -11.95 -2.18
C GLU A 34 16.63 -11.58 -1.69
N THR A 35 16.52 -10.63 -0.75
CA THR A 35 15.24 -10.19 -0.19
C THR A 35 14.66 -8.97 -0.90
N GLN A 36 15.41 -8.33 -1.80
CA GLN A 36 14.94 -7.21 -2.60
C GLN A 36 13.79 -7.66 -3.51
N VAL A 37 12.66 -6.95 -3.45
CA VAL A 37 11.51 -7.22 -4.33
C VAL A 37 11.44 -6.30 -5.54
N ILE A 38 12.09 -5.13 -5.45
CA ILE A 38 12.13 -4.15 -6.54
C ILE A 38 12.89 -4.73 -7.73
N GLY A 39 12.28 -4.70 -8.91
CA GLY A 39 12.82 -5.28 -10.14
C GLY A 39 12.78 -6.81 -10.21
N ARG A 40 12.32 -7.50 -9.16
CA ARG A 40 12.18 -8.97 -9.15
C ARG A 40 10.72 -9.41 -9.15
N TYR A 41 9.93 -8.87 -8.23
CA TYR A 41 8.51 -9.18 -8.10
C TYR A 41 7.62 -7.98 -8.42
N VAL A 42 8.04 -6.78 -8.00
CA VAL A 42 7.34 -5.52 -8.26
C VAL A 42 8.30 -4.49 -8.79
N TRP A 43 7.83 -3.57 -9.64
CA TRP A 43 8.64 -2.43 -10.05
C TRP A 43 8.78 -1.42 -8.91
N GLY A 44 7.72 -1.30 -8.12
CA GLY A 44 7.49 -0.27 -7.11
C GLY A 44 6.02 0.14 -7.17
N CYS A 45 5.72 1.36 -6.73
CA CYS A 45 4.44 2.02 -6.87
C CYS A 45 4.65 3.33 -7.63
N GLY A 46 3.75 3.63 -8.55
CA GLY A 46 3.62 4.92 -9.19
C GLY A 46 2.73 5.86 -8.38
N ALA A 47 2.82 7.16 -8.61
CA ALA A 47 1.82 8.13 -8.18
C ALA A 47 1.59 9.20 -9.25
N THR A 48 0.38 9.74 -9.28
CA THR A 48 0.09 11.01 -9.95
C THR A 48 0.57 12.20 -9.12
N HIS A 49 0.74 13.36 -9.74
CA HIS A 49 0.95 14.65 -9.06
C HIS A 49 0.24 15.77 -9.84
N GLY A 50 -0.05 16.90 -9.18
CA GLY A 50 -0.70 18.05 -9.81
C GLY A 50 -2.18 17.84 -10.18
N ILE A 51 -2.70 16.60 -10.13
CA ILE A 51 -4.04 16.30 -10.66
C ILE A 51 -5.15 17.06 -9.93
N HIS A 52 -4.97 17.33 -8.63
CA HIS A 52 -5.85 18.18 -7.83
C HIS A 52 -5.14 18.56 -6.52
N GLU A 53 -4.30 19.60 -6.56
CA GLU A 53 -3.46 19.99 -5.40
C GLU A 53 -4.27 20.63 -4.26
N ARG A 54 -5.47 21.12 -4.56
CA ARG A 54 -6.37 21.67 -3.54
C ARG A 54 -6.83 20.58 -2.58
N CYS A 55 -6.91 20.96 -1.31
CA CYS A 55 -7.45 20.16 -0.22
C CYS A 55 -8.33 21.05 0.67
N ASN A 56 -9.40 20.49 1.22
CA ASN A 56 -10.25 21.18 2.20
C ASN A 56 -9.75 21.01 3.64
N PHE A 57 -8.62 20.34 3.85
CA PHE A 57 -7.96 20.18 5.15
C PHE A 57 -6.68 21.04 5.25
N GLY A 58 -6.36 21.46 6.47
CA GLY A 58 -5.14 22.18 6.84
C GLY A 58 -4.26 21.34 7.77
N CYS A 59 -3.84 20.16 7.32
CA CYS A 59 -3.08 19.21 8.14
C CYS A 59 -1.73 19.80 8.60
N THR A 60 -1.31 19.48 9.83
CA THR A 60 -0.02 19.88 10.40
C THR A 60 1.17 19.10 9.84
N ALA A 61 0.92 17.98 9.16
CA ALA A 61 1.94 17.18 8.47
C ALA A 61 1.58 17.01 6.99
N CYS A 62 1.70 18.09 6.21
CA CYS A 62 1.29 18.13 4.81
C CYS A 62 2.48 18.33 3.86
N TYR A 63 2.73 17.38 2.97
CA TYR A 63 3.80 17.47 1.97
C TYR A 63 3.54 18.49 0.85
N LEU A 64 2.33 19.06 0.75
CA LEU A 64 2.01 20.04 -0.29
C LEU A 64 2.56 21.42 0.04
N GLY A 65 2.97 22.16 -0.99
CA GLY A 65 3.50 23.52 -0.82
C GLY A 65 2.43 24.55 -0.47
N LYS A 66 2.88 25.78 -0.17
CA LYS A 66 2.02 26.87 0.34
C LYS A 66 0.90 27.27 -0.60
N THR A 67 1.15 27.22 -1.91
CA THR A 67 0.21 27.68 -2.95
C THR A 67 -0.69 26.56 -3.49
N ALA A 68 -0.59 25.33 -2.97
CA ALA A 68 -1.31 24.15 -3.49
C ALA A 68 -2.83 24.36 -3.59
N ASN A 69 -3.43 25.03 -2.61
CA ASN A 69 -4.87 25.31 -2.59
C ASN A 69 -5.35 26.34 -3.62
N HIS A 70 -4.42 27.06 -4.26
CA HIS A 70 -4.72 28.03 -5.32
C HIS A 70 -4.51 27.45 -6.72
N GLN A 71 -4.05 26.20 -6.81
CA GLN A 71 -3.77 25.56 -8.09
C GLN A 71 -5.05 24.99 -8.71
N PRO A 72 -5.31 25.26 -10.01
CA PRO A 72 -6.37 24.57 -10.71
C PRO A 72 -6.02 23.08 -10.87
N PRO A 73 -7.02 22.21 -11.03
CA PRO A 73 -6.77 20.83 -11.42
C PRO A 73 -6.04 20.76 -12.77
N LEU A 74 -5.11 19.82 -12.92
CA LEU A 74 -4.49 19.58 -14.23
C LEU A 74 -5.54 19.17 -15.28
N PRO A 75 -5.44 19.68 -16.52
CA PRO A 75 -6.25 19.18 -17.62
C PRO A 75 -6.07 17.68 -17.81
N PHE A 76 -7.14 16.96 -18.14
CA PHE A 76 -7.10 15.49 -18.31
C PHE A 76 -5.99 15.03 -19.26
N ALA A 77 -5.71 15.76 -20.34
CA ALA A 77 -4.63 15.42 -21.27
C ALA A 77 -3.24 15.39 -20.60
N ALA A 78 -2.99 16.25 -19.62
CA ALA A 78 -1.76 16.23 -18.83
C ALA A 78 -1.72 15.03 -17.88
N VAL A 79 -2.85 14.69 -17.25
CA VAL A 79 -3.00 13.49 -16.40
C VAL A 79 -2.78 12.21 -17.23
N ALA A 80 -3.34 12.15 -18.43
CA ALA A 80 -3.16 11.04 -19.36
C ALA A 80 -1.68 10.84 -19.72
N ARG A 81 -0.94 11.91 -20.02
CA ARG A 81 0.51 11.83 -20.27
C ARG A 81 1.28 11.29 -19.07
N GLN A 82 0.94 11.70 -17.85
CA GLN A 82 1.54 11.11 -16.64
C GLN A 82 1.28 9.60 -16.58
N MET A 83 0.05 9.15 -16.87
CA MET A 83 -0.31 7.74 -16.87
C MET A 83 0.39 6.93 -17.96
N ASP A 84 0.66 7.52 -19.12
CA ASP A 84 1.42 6.88 -20.20
C ASP A 84 2.87 6.58 -19.75
N VAL A 85 3.55 7.56 -19.15
CA VAL A 85 4.89 7.38 -18.59
C VAL A 85 4.88 6.32 -17.47
N LEU A 86 3.87 6.35 -16.60
CA LEU A 86 3.70 5.33 -15.55
C LEU A 86 3.52 3.93 -16.14
N ALA A 87 2.72 3.78 -17.19
CA ALA A 87 2.46 2.50 -17.83
C ALA A 87 3.71 1.92 -18.50
N GLU A 88 4.48 2.76 -19.20
CA GLU A 88 5.74 2.38 -19.86
C GLU A 88 6.77 1.85 -18.85
N ASN A 89 6.83 2.49 -17.67
CA ASN A 89 7.79 2.15 -16.63
C ASN A 89 7.35 0.93 -15.80
N LEU A 90 6.10 0.94 -15.31
CA LEU A 90 5.61 -0.08 -14.37
C LEU A 90 5.26 -1.41 -15.05
N GLY A 91 4.88 -1.36 -16.32
CA GLY A 91 4.33 -2.49 -17.06
C GLY A 91 2.95 -2.94 -16.57
N ALA A 92 2.43 -4.01 -17.17
CA ALA A 92 1.09 -4.50 -16.88
C ALA A 92 0.91 -4.89 -15.40
N GLY A 93 -0.21 -4.45 -14.82
CA GLY A 93 -0.54 -4.66 -13.41
C GLY A 93 0.24 -3.78 -12.44
N GLY A 94 0.95 -2.76 -12.95
CA GLY A 94 1.63 -1.74 -12.15
C GLY A 94 0.67 -1.06 -11.17
N ASN A 95 1.08 -0.92 -9.90
CA ASN A 95 0.29 -0.19 -8.92
C ASN A 95 0.54 1.32 -9.10
N ILE A 96 -0.53 2.10 -9.10
CA ILE A 96 -0.43 3.56 -9.04
C ILE A 96 -1.32 4.09 -7.93
N GLN A 97 -0.89 5.14 -7.27
CA GLN A 97 -1.72 5.95 -6.39
C GLN A 97 -2.27 7.14 -7.18
N ILE A 98 -3.58 7.26 -7.22
CA ILE A 98 -4.26 8.48 -7.66
C ILE A 98 -4.31 9.39 -6.44
N THR A 99 -3.41 10.37 -6.42
CA THR A 99 -3.09 11.21 -5.25
C THR A 99 -2.61 12.59 -5.68
N SER A 100 -2.77 13.58 -4.79
CA SER A 100 -2.30 14.97 -4.88
C SER A 100 -2.72 15.67 -3.56
N GLY A 101 -3.56 16.71 -3.59
CA GLY A 101 -4.32 17.20 -2.43
C GLY A 101 -5.42 16.25 -2.02
N GLU A 102 -6.69 16.62 -2.20
CA GLU A 102 -7.81 15.71 -2.02
C GLU A 102 -8.49 15.43 -3.36
N VAL A 103 -8.13 14.31 -3.99
CA VAL A 103 -8.61 13.97 -5.33
C VAL A 103 -10.11 13.72 -5.39
N THR A 104 -10.77 13.42 -4.27
CA THR A 104 -12.24 13.27 -4.21
C THR A 104 -12.99 14.60 -4.26
N LEU A 105 -12.30 15.74 -4.20
CA LEU A 105 -12.88 17.06 -4.49
C LEU A 105 -13.06 17.32 -5.99
N LEU A 106 -12.46 16.50 -6.87
CA LEU A 106 -12.78 16.51 -8.29
C LEU A 106 -14.24 16.10 -8.50
N PRO A 107 -14.92 16.61 -9.55
CA PRO A 107 -16.17 16.02 -10.01
C PRO A 107 -16.01 14.51 -10.25
N ALA A 108 -17.02 13.73 -9.86
CA ALA A 108 -16.94 12.27 -9.90
C ALA A 108 -16.65 11.75 -11.31
N GLU A 109 -17.22 12.37 -12.34
CA GLU A 109 -16.99 12.05 -13.75
C GLU A 109 -15.52 12.22 -14.17
N GLU A 110 -14.81 13.23 -13.67
CA GLU A 110 -13.39 13.44 -13.97
C GLU A 110 -12.53 12.38 -13.27
N LEU A 111 -12.81 12.08 -12.00
CA LEU A 111 -12.09 11.01 -11.30
C LEU A 111 -12.39 9.63 -11.90
N VAL A 112 -13.63 9.35 -12.31
CA VAL A 112 -14.01 8.15 -13.07
C VAL A 112 -13.22 8.07 -14.37
N ARG A 113 -13.12 9.16 -15.12
CA ARG A 113 -12.36 9.22 -16.38
C ARG A 113 -10.88 8.91 -16.16
N ILE A 114 -10.26 9.48 -15.12
CA ILE A 114 -8.88 9.20 -14.70
C ILE A 114 -8.70 7.71 -14.36
N LEU A 115 -9.61 7.13 -13.59
CA LEU A 115 -9.56 5.71 -13.23
C LEU A 115 -9.70 4.79 -14.45
N LEU A 116 -10.61 5.11 -15.37
CA LEU A 116 -10.80 4.35 -16.60
C LEU A 116 -9.55 4.39 -17.50
N TYR A 117 -8.91 5.55 -17.64
CA TYR A 117 -7.66 5.67 -18.39
C TYR A 117 -6.53 4.83 -17.77
N ALA A 118 -6.40 4.82 -16.44
CA ALA A 118 -5.46 3.93 -15.77
C ALA A 118 -5.73 2.45 -16.09
N ARG A 119 -7.00 2.04 -16.13
CA ARG A 119 -7.38 0.66 -16.50
C ARG A 119 -7.07 0.33 -17.95
N GLU A 120 -7.30 1.27 -18.87
CA GLU A 120 -6.94 1.14 -20.28
C GLU A 120 -5.44 0.86 -20.44
N LYS A 121 -4.61 1.58 -19.67
CA LYS A 121 -3.16 1.38 -19.60
C LYS A 121 -2.72 0.16 -18.78
N LYS A 122 -3.66 -0.70 -18.38
CA LYS A 122 -3.44 -1.92 -17.57
C LYS A 122 -2.77 -1.64 -16.22
N LEU A 123 -2.89 -0.42 -15.70
CA LEU A 123 -2.48 -0.05 -14.36
C LEU A 123 -3.58 -0.41 -13.35
N VAL A 124 -3.20 -0.51 -12.09
CA VAL A 124 -4.09 -0.81 -10.98
C VAL A 124 -4.11 0.41 -10.04
N PRO A 125 -5.07 1.33 -10.22
CA PRO A 125 -5.18 2.53 -9.41
C PRO A 125 -5.66 2.21 -8.00
N MET A 126 -5.08 2.93 -7.04
CA MET A 126 -5.58 3.10 -5.68
C MET A 126 -5.86 4.57 -5.45
N VAL A 127 -7.09 4.92 -5.11
CA VAL A 127 -7.42 6.31 -4.72
C VAL A 127 -6.93 6.55 -3.31
N MET A 128 -6.20 7.65 -3.11
CA MET A 128 -5.77 8.12 -1.79
C MET A 128 -6.68 9.26 -1.38
N SER A 129 -7.26 9.20 -0.17
CA SER A 129 -8.20 10.22 0.30
C SER A 129 -8.20 10.31 1.82
N HIS A 130 -8.48 11.48 2.38
CA HIS A 130 -8.89 11.59 3.78
C HIS A 130 -10.35 11.14 3.98
N GLY A 131 -11.11 10.87 2.92
CA GLY A 131 -12.42 10.20 2.95
C GLY A 131 -13.59 11.07 3.40
N ASP A 132 -13.37 12.37 3.66
CA ASP A 132 -14.43 13.25 4.18
C ASP A 132 -15.56 13.46 3.18
N VAL A 133 -15.23 13.69 1.90
CA VAL A 133 -16.22 13.77 0.82
C VAL A 133 -17.03 12.50 0.73
N LEU A 134 -16.37 11.34 0.86
CA LEU A 134 -17.00 10.03 0.70
C LEU A 134 -18.01 9.72 1.82
N LEU A 135 -17.78 10.24 3.03
CA LEU A 135 -18.76 10.13 4.14
C LEU A 135 -20.03 10.93 3.86
N HIS A 136 -19.89 12.13 3.31
CA HIS A 136 -21.02 13.02 3.03
C HIS A 136 -21.71 12.72 1.70
N GLN A 137 -21.02 12.05 0.78
CA GLN A 137 -21.51 11.69 -0.55
C GLN A 137 -21.20 10.22 -0.85
N PRO A 138 -21.89 9.26 -0.20
CA PRO A 138 -21.62 7.83 -0.38
C PRO A 138 -21.82 7.36 -1.83
N ASP A 139 -22.74 7.97 -2.58
CA ASP A 139 -22.96 7.68 -4.00
C ASP A 139 -21.75 8.00 -4.88
N TYR A 140 -20.92 8.98 -4.47
CA TYR A 140 -19.66 9.29 -5.14
C TYR A 140 -18.75 8.06 -5.17
N LEU A 141 -18.57 7.39 -4.01
CA LEU A 141 -17.77 6.18 -3.92
C LEU A 141 -18.36 5.04 -4.76
N ASP A 142 -19.69 4.90 -4.73
CA ASP A 142 -20.38 3.87 -5.51
C ASP A 142 -20.13 4.06 -7.02
N ARG A 143 -20.15 5.30 -7.52
CA ARG A 143 -19.77 5.63 -8.92
C ARG A 143 -18.30 5.32 -9.22
N LEU A 144 -17.36 5.64 -8.33
CA LEU A 144 -15.95 5.26 -8.54
C LEU A 144 -15.77 3.75 -8.67
N ILE A 145 -16.51 2.97 -7.87
CA ILE A 145 -16.44 1.50 -7.88
C ILE A 145 -17.08 0.93 -9.16
N THR A 146 -18.25 1.42 -9.54
CA THR A 146 -19.04 0.85 -10.65
C THR A 146 -18.60 1.38 -12.01
N GLU A 147 -18.59 2.70 -12.19
CA GLU A 147 -18.21 3.39 -13.44
C GLU A 147 -16.70 3.44 -13.58
N GLY A 148 -15.99 3.90 -12.53
CA GLY A 148 -14.53 4.03 -12.53
C GLY A 148 -13.78 2.70 -12.38
N ARG A 149 -14.49 1.60 -12.09
CA ARG A 149 -13.93 0.26 -11.85
C ARG A 149 -12.85 0.28 -10.77
N LEU A 150 -13.03 1.12 -9.74
CA LEU A 150 -12.12 1.21 -8.60
C LEU A 150 -12.14 -0.09 -7.80
N THR A 151 -10.96 -0.64 -7.51
CA THR A 151 -10.84 -1.85 -6.68
C THR A 151 -9.91 -1.67 -5.48
N LYS A 152 -9.28 -0.50 -5.34
CA LYS A 152 -8.40 -0.17 -4.22
C LYS A 152 -8.58 1.26 -3.76
N ILE A 153 -8.63 1.47 -2.46
CA ILE A 153 -8.66 2.79 -1.83
C ILE A 153 -7.77 2.78 -0.58
N SER A 154 -7.16 3.91 -0.25
CA SER A 154 -6.56 4.14 1.06
C SER A 154 -7.24 5.34 1.72
N ILE A 155 -7.67 5.17 2.96
CA ILE A 155 -8.25 6.24 3.77
C ILE A 155 -7.23 6.69 4.82
N HIS A 156 -6.94 7.99 4.85
CA HIS A 156 -6.00 8.57 5.79
C HIS A 156 -6.75 9.15 7.00
N VAL A 157 -6.44 8.70 8.22
CA VAL A 157 -7.03 9.21 9.47
C VAL A 157 -6.00 9.22 10.60
N ASP A 158 -5.69 10.41 11.10
CA ASP A 158 -4.88 10.65 12.30
C ASP A 158 -5.08 12.08 12.83
N ILE A 159 -4.48 12.36 13.98
CA ILE A 159 -4.63 13.65 14.68
C ILE A 159 -3.98 14.85 13.97
N THR A 160 -3.09 14.62 13.00
CA THR A 160 -2.45 15.70 12.23
C THR A 160 -3.42 16.34 11.24
N GLN A 161 -4.51 15.66 10.89
CA GLN A 161 -5.54 16.18 10.01
C GLN A 161 -6.38 17.26 10.71
N ARG A 162 -6.41 18.47 10.14
CA ARG A 162 -7.26 19.57 10.63
C ARG A 162 -8.26 19.95 9.54
N GLY A 163 -9.51 20.18 9.91
CA GLY A 163 -10.57 20.60 8.96
C GLY A 163 -11.74 19.64 8.86
N ARG A 164 -11.66 18.46 9.48
CA ARG A 164 -12.80 17.55 9.56
C ARG A 164 -13.84 18.08 10.54
N LYS A 165 -15.11 18.12 10.11
CA LYS A 165 -16.23 18.50 10.97
C LYS A 165 -16.29 17.57 12.20
N ASN A 166 -16.46 18.16 13.38
CA ASN A 166 -16.47 17.49 14.70
C ASN A 166 -15.13 16.85 15.15
N TYR A 167 -14.08 16.92 14.33
CA TYR A 167 -12.75 16.39 14.64
C TYR A 167 -11.65 17.40 14.28
N SER A 168 -11.95 18.70 14.38
CA SER A 168 -11.07 19.76 13.88
C SER A 168 -9.77 19.88 14.67
N ARG A 169 -9.80 19.57 15.97
CA ARG A 169 -8.62 19.44 16.83
C ARG A 169 -8.84 18.30 17.83
N VAL A 170 -8.19 17.19 17.55
CA VAL A 170 -8.18 16.00 18.41
C VAL A 170 -6.72 15.72 18.75
N ASP A 171 -6.45 15.41 20.01
CA ASP A 171 -5.09 15.12 20.50
C ASP A 171 -4.90 13.62 20.78
N GLU A 172 -5.99 12.86 20.78
CA GLU A 172 -5.99 11.41 20.97
C GLU A 172 -6.42 10.63 19.72
N GLU A 173 -5.58 9.69 19.28
CA GLU A 173 -5.89 8.80 18.17
C GLU A 173 -7.13 7.96 18.44
N LYS A 174 -7.33 7.52 19.70
CA LYS A 174 -8.51 6.74 20.09
C LYS A 174 -9.81 7.51 19.92
N ALA A 175 -9.80 8.84 20.12
CA ALA A 175 -10.97 9.69 19.91
C ALA A 175 -11.39 9.77 18.43
N LEU A 176 -10.51 9.40 17.50
CA LEU A 176 -10.82 9.24 16.07
C LEU A 176 -11.41 7.87 15.72
N ASN A 177 -11.44 6.89 16.63
CA ASN A 177 -11.99 5.56 16.32
C ASN A 177 -13.45 5.57 15.86
N PRO A 178 -14.38 6.37 16.43
CA PRO A 178 -15.73 6.48 15.89
C PRO A 178 -15.77 6.94 14.42
N LEU A 179 -14.87 7.85 14.02
CA LEU A 179 -14.71 8.25 12.62
C LEU A 179 -14.17 7.09 11.78
N ARG A 180 -13.18 6.35 12.29
CA ARG A 180 -12.64 5.19 11.58
C ARG A 180 -13.71 4.10 11.40
N ASP A 181 -14.59 3.90 12.38
CA ASP A 181 -15.75 3.01 12.28
C ASP A 181 -16.75 3.49 11.22
N GLN A 182 -17.04 4.79 11.15
CA GLN A 182 -17.87 5.36 10.07
C GLN A 182 -17.26 5.09 8.69
N MET A 183 -15.94 5.22 8.53
CA MET A 183 -15.25 4.86 7.29
C MET A 183 -15.34 3.36 6.99
N ALA A 184 -15.20 2.52 8.02
CA ALA A 184 -15.32 1.09 7.86
C ALA A 184 -16.74 0.69 7.39
N GLU A 185 -17.77 1.27 7.99
CA GLU A 185 -19.17 1.07 7.61
C GLU A 185 -19.48 1.62 6.22
N LEU A 186 -18.95 2.79 5.86
CA LEU A 186 -19.07 3.34 4.50
C LEU A 186 -18.55 2.33 3.46
N LEU A 187 -17.35 1.77 3.70
CA LEU A 187 -16.73 0.82 2.78
C LEU A 187 -17.46 -0.53 2.74
N ARG A 188 -17.98 -1.02 3.87
CA ARG A 188 -18.85 -2.21 3.93
C ARG A 188 -20.12 -1.98 3.14
N GLY A 189 -20.79 -0.85 3.38
CA GLY A 189 -22.01 -0.43 2.69
C GLY A 189 -21.79 -0.29 1.18
N ALA A 190 -20.70 0.35 0.74
CA ALA A 190 -20.38 0.49 -0.69
C ALA A 190 -20.19 -0.87 -1.37
N ARG A 191 -19.52 -1.83 -0.72
CA ARG A 191 -19.38 -3.21 -1.24
C ARG A 191 -20.74 -3.91 -1.36
N GLN A 192 -21.64 -3.69 -0.41
CA GLN A 192 -22.99 -4.27 -0.43
C GLN A 192 -23.84 -3.65 -1.53
N ARG A 193 -23.95 -2.31 -1.57
CA ARG A 193 -24.76 -1.58 -2.57
C ARG A 193 -24.31 -1.84 -4.00
N THR A 194 -22.99 -1.85 -4.25
CA THR A 194 -22.45 -2.05 -5.59
C THR A 194 -22.30 -3.53 -5.99
N GLY A 195 -22.31 -4.45 -5.02
CA GLY A 195 -21.98 -5.86 -5.23
C GLY A 195 -20.54 -6.10 -5.72
N ARG A 196 -19.65 -5.09 -5.61
CA ARG A 196 -18.26 -5.16 -6.09
C ARG A 196 -17.26 -5.28 -4.94
N LYS A 197 -16.10 -5.85 -5.24
CA LYS A 197 -14.99 -5.93 -4.30
C LYS A 197 -14.21 -4.62 -4.31
N LEU A 198 -13.97 -4.06 -3.12
CA LEU A 198 -13.09 -2.91 -2.92
C LEU A 198 -12.09 -3.25 -1.81
N LYS A 199 -10.80 -3.29 -2.11
CA LYS A 199 -9.75 -3.49 -1.10
C LYS A 199 -9.40 -2.15 -0.47
N ALA A 200 -9.39 -2.08 0.85
CA ALA A 200 -9.08 -0.85 1.55
C ALA A 200 -7.77 -0.97 2.34
N ALA A 201 -7.01 0.11 2.34
CA ALA A 201 -5.92 0.39 3.26
C ALA A 201 -6.32 1.56 4.16
N THR A 202 -5.69 1.65 5.32
CA THR A 202 -5.75 2.85 6.15
C THR A 202 -4.33 3.36 6.38
N THR A 203 -4.17 4.67 6.33
CA THR A 203 -2.89 5.35 6.48
C THR A 203 -2.97 6.30 7.67
N MET A 204 -1.87 6.43 8.40
CA MET A 204 -1.70 7.47 9.40
C MET A 204 -0.29 8.06 9.35
N THR A 205 -0.22 9.36 9.57
CA THR A 205 1.02 10.06 9.88
C THR A 205 1.36 9.83 11.34
N VAL A 206 2.63 9.56 11.64
CA VAL A 206 3.12 9.34 13.00
C VAL A 206 4.12 10.41 13.36
N ASN A 207 3.92 11.06 14.50
CA ASN A 207 4.79 12.08 15.04
C ASN A 207 4.95 11.88 16.55
N ARG A 208 5.64 12.80 17.22
CA ARG A 208 5.90 12.69 18.68
C ARG A 208 4.61 12.65 19.51
N GLN A 209 3.54 13.28 19.04
CA GLN A 209 2.28 13.43 19.77
C GLN A 209 1.45 12.14 19.77
N ASN A 210 1.51 11.33 18.71
CA ASN A 210 0.69 10.12 18.57
C ASN A 210 1.45 8.79 18.59
N ILE A 211 2.79 8.76 18.59
CA ILE A 211 3.55 7.49 18.60
C ILE A 211 3.22 6.61 19.83
N GLY A 212 2.94 7.21 20.99
CA GLY A 212 2.50 6.48 22.19
C GLY A 212 1.10 5.87 22.09
N GLN A 213 0.34 6.25 21.06
CA GLN A 213 -1.07 5.90 20.87
C GLN A 213 -1.29 4.89 19.73
N LEU A 214 -0.22 4.40 19.09
CA LEU A 214 -0.34 3.44 17.98
C LEU A 214 -1.05 2.15 18.37
N GLY A 215 -0.98 1.75 19.64
CA GLY A 215 -1.71 0.60 20.18
C GLY A 215 -3.20 0.66 19.88
N ASP A 216 -3.84 1.82 20.14
CA ASP A 216 -5.27 2.00 19.90
C ASP A 216 -5.64 1.83 18.42
N VAL A 217 -4.81 2.37 17.51
CA VAL A 217 -5.05 2.28 16.06
C VAL A 217 -4.79 0.86 15.54
N VAL A 218 -3.74 0.18 16.03
CA VAL A 218 -3.42 -1.20 15.67
C VAL A 218 -4.54 -2.15 16.11
N HIS A 219 -5.03 -2.00 17.34
CA HIS A 219 -6.14 -2.83 17.83
C HIS A 219 -7.42 -2.56 17.04
N TRP A 220 -7.79 -1.30 16.81
CA TRP A 220 -8.92 -0.93 15.97
C TRP A 220 -8.81 -1.51 14.55
N PHE A 221 -7.63 -1.46 13.94
CA PHE A 221 -7.38 -2.00 12.61
C PHE A 221 -7.57 -3.53 12.56
N LEU A 222 -7.06 -4.25 13.55
CA LEU A 222 -7.19 -5.69 13.63
C LEU A 222 -8.67 -6.11 13.80
N ASP A 223 -9.45 -5.33 14.55
CA ASP A 223 -10.90 -5.55 14.71
C ASP A 223 -11.66 -5.29 13.41
N ASN A 224 -11.20 -4.33 12.61
CA ASN A 224 -11.76 -3.98 11.31
C ASN A 224 -11.03 -4.61 10.10
N ALA A 225 -10.31 -5.72 10.32
CA ALA A 225 -9.51 -6.38 9.29
C ALA A 225 -10.35 -7.10 8.21
N ASP A 226 -11.66 -7.19 8.36
CA ASP A 226 -12.57 -7.56 7.25
C ASP A 226 -12.64 -6.43 6.21
N THR A 227 -12.56 -5.18 6.67
CA THR A 227 -12.64 -3.98 5.85
C THR A 227 -11.27 -3.54 5.35
N PHE A 228 -10.35 -3.26 6.26
CA PHE A 228 -9.00 -2.80 5.93
C PHE A 228 -8.02 -3.96 5.92
N ARG A 229 -7.11 -3.98 4.94
CA ARG A 229 -6.11 -5.05 4.77
C ARG A 229 -4.68 -4.58 4.91
N ILE A 230 -4.48 -3.27 4.97
CA ILE A 230 -3.17 -2.64 5.15
C ILE A 230 -3.33 -1.52 6.16
N LEU A 231 -2.49 -1.50 7.19
CA LEU A 231 -2.26 -0.34 8.04
C LEU A 231 -0.87 0.20 7.72
N SER A 232 -0.83 1.42 7.19
CA SER A 232 0.38 2.11 6.78
C SER A 232 0.69 3.26 7.74
N PHE A 233 1.84 3.21 8.38
CA PHE A 233 2.39 4.31 9.17
C PHE A 233 3.35 5.12 8.31
N GLN A 234 3.28 6.44 8.45
CA GLN A 234 4.16 7.38 7.76
C GLN A 234 4.77 8.28 8.84
N PRO A 235 5.99 7.99 9.34
CA PRO A 235 6.71 8.93 10.18
C PRO A 235 6.74 10.30 9.49
N GLN A 236 6.41 11.35 10.26
CA GLN A 236 6.33 12.71 9.76
C GLN A 236 7.68 13.12 9.18
N ALA A 237 7.65 13.59 7.93
CA ALA A 237 8.80 14.14 7.25
C ALA A 237 8.63 15.66 7.05
N GLU A 238 9.67 16.41 7.37
CA GLU A 238 9.74 17.87 7.35
C GLU A 238 9.93 18.36 5.90
N THR A 239 8.81 18.38 5.18
CA THR A 239 8.70 18.84 3.80
C THR A 239 7.37 19.56 3.59
N GLY A 240 7.25 20.38 2.55
CA GLY A 240 6.02 21.12 2.25
C GLY A 240 5.61 22.09 3.35
N ARG A 241 4.40 21.90 3.90
CA ARG A 241 3.80 22.68 5.00
C ARG A 241 3.81 21.94 6.34
N THR A 242 4.58 20.86 6.46
CA THR A 242 4.72 20.13 7.73
C THR A 242 5.32 21.01 8.82
N ASP A 243 4.75 20.97 10.02
CA ASP A 243 5.30 21.61 11.22
C ASP A 243 6.64 20.96 11.59
N THR A 244 7.64 21.78 11.90
CA THR A 244 9.00 21.30 12.22
C THR A 244 9.12 20.88 13.69
N GLY A 245 9.98 19.90 13.97
CA GLY A 245 10.40 19.53 15.33
C GLY A 245 9.61 18.37 15.97
N ASP A 246 8.52 17.91 15.35
CA ASP A 246 7.66 16.81 15.85
C ASP A 246 7.91 15.47 15.17
N GLY A 247 8.88 15.39 14.24
CA GLY A 247 9.28 14.16 13.56
C GLY A 247 9.70 13.05 14.53
N VAL A 248 9.51 11.80 14.09
CA VAL A 248 9.97 10.60 14.80
C VAL A 248 10.72 9.70 13.83
N ASP A 249 11.75 9.02 14.32
CA ASP A 249 12.43 8.01 13.52
C ASP A 249 11.49 6.83 13.27
N GLY A 250 11.54 6.29 12.05
CA GLY A 250 10.80 5.11 11.71
C GLY A 250 11.14 3.91 12.62
N ALA A 251 12.38 3.74 13.07
CA ALA A 251 12.70 2.58 13.94
C ALA A 251 11.92 2.64 15.27
N ALA A 252 11.64 3.85 15.77
CA ALA A 252 10.76 4.05 16.91
C ALA A 252 9.32 3.63 16.58
N VAL A 253 8.81 4.00 15.40
CA VAL A 253 7.48 3.57 14.93
C VAL A 253 7.39 2.05 14.79
N TRP A 254 8.43 1.40 14.25
CA TRP A 254 8.50 -0.06 14.16
C TRP A 254 8.48 -0.71 15.54
N THR A 255 9.23 -0.16 16.50
CA THR A 255 9.25 -0.64 17.88
C THR A 255 7.89 -0.49 18.56
N ALA A 256 7.21 0.64 18.36
CA ALA A 256 5.85 0.86 18.86
C ALA A 256 4.84 -0.11 18.24
N LEU A 257 4.97 -0.42 16.95
CA LEU A 257 4.17 -1.46 16.28
C LEU A 257 4.39 -2.84 16.89
N GLU A 258 5.64 -3.25 17.12
CA GLU A 258 5.94 -4.53 17.77
C GLU A 258 5.36 -4.61 19.18
N ALA A 259 5.42 -3.52 19.93
CA ALA A 259 4.80 -3.42 21.25
C ALA A 259 3.27 -3.56 21.18
N ALA A 260 2.62 -2.85 20.25
CA ALA A 260 1.17 -2.93 20.03
C ALA A 260 0.70 -4.34 19.60
N LEU A 261 1.51 -5.06 18.82
CA LEU A 261 1.22 -6.43 18.41
C LEU A 261 1.58 -7.47 19.49
N GLY A 262 2.33 -7.09 20.51
CA GLY A 262 2.88 -8.01 21.50
C GLY A 262 3.84 -9.04 20.91
N MET A 263 4.50 -8.73 19.78
CA MET A 263 5.46 -9.63 19.14
C MET A 263 6.53 -8.89 18.34
N LYS A 264 7.73 -9.49 18.30
CA LYS A 264 8.83 -9.04 17.45
C LYS A 264 8.63 -9.50 16.01
N LEU A 265 8.93 -8.61 15.07
CA LEU A 265 8.73 -8.83 13.65
C LEU A 265 10.08 -8.87 12.92
N THR A 266 10.16 -9.69 11.87
CA THR A 266 11.26 -9.57 10.90
C THR A 266 11.14 -8.22 10.22
N ARG A 267 12.19 -7.39 10.27
CA ARG A 267 12.21 -6.02 9.71
C ARG A 267 12.23 -5.99 8.18
N HIS A 268 12.96 -6.92 7.55
CA HIS A 268 13.14 -6.98 6.10
C HIS A 268 12.82 -8.36 5.49
N PRO A 269 11.62 -8.92 5.72
CA PRO A 269 11.24 -10.19 5.10
C PRO A 269 11.15 -10.05 3.57
N ALA A 270 10.84 -8.85 3.12
CA ALA A 270 10.92 -8.36 1.75
C ALA A 270 11.40 -6.91 1.79
N MET A 271 12.50 -6.60 1.08
CA MET A 271 13.03 -5.25 0.95
C MET A 271 12.36 -4.53 -0.22
N PHE A 272 11.85 -3.33 0.02
CA PHE A 272 11.25 -2.46 -1.00
C PHE A 272 12.17 -1.26 -1.24
N GLY A 273 13.22 -1.46 -2.04
CA GLY A 273 14.22 -0.42 -2.30
C GLY A 273 15.27 -0.39 -1.20
N HIS A 274 15.55 0.79 -0.66
CA HIS A 274 16.49 0.98 0.44
C HIS A 274 15.92 0.45 1.78
N PRO A 275 16.74 -0.18 2.65
CA PRO A 275 16.27 -0.70 3.94
C PRO A 275 15.62 0.36 4.83
N ASP A 276 16.08 1.61 4.79
CA ASP A 276 15.51 2.68 5.62
C ASP A 276 14.24 3.32 5.08
N CYS A 277 13.76 2.94 3.89
CA CYS A 277 12.58 3.57 3.28
C CYS A 277 11.27 2.87 3.62
N THR A 278 11.24 1.54 3.65
CA THR A 278 10.00 0.80 3.82
C THR A 278 10.23 -0.50 4.58
N TRP A 279 9.55 -0.64 5.71
CA TRP A 279 9.44 -1.88 6.45
C TRP A 279 8.05 -2.45 6.29
N PHE A 280 7.99 -3.74 5.96
CA PHE A 280 6.76 -4.40 5.58
C PHE A 280 6.68 -5.76 6.27
N ASN A 281 5.54 -6.06 6.88
CA ASN A 281 5.24 -7.41 7.33
C ASN A 281 3.83 -7.83 6.90
N LEU A 282 3.75 -9.00 6.27
CA LEU A 282 2.49 -9.67 5.97
C LEU A 282 2.16 -10.60 7.14
N ILE A 283 1.02 -10.38 7.78
CA ILE A 283 0.52 -11.18 8.91
C ILE A 283 -0.75 -11.90 8.48
N LEU A 284 -0.75 -13.22 8.63
CA LEU A 284 -1.95 -14.05 8.52
C LEU A 284 -2.69 -13.98 9.85
N MET A 285 -3.82 -13.28 9.86
CA MET A 285 -4.68 -13.21 11.04
C MET A 285 -5.74 -14.32 10.96
N PHE A 286 -5.76 -15.16 11.97
CA PHE A 286 -6.80 -16.17 12.17
C PHE A 286 -7.72 -15.70 13.28
N ASP A 287 -9.01 -15.61 12.96
CA ASP A 287 -10.08 -15.29 13.90
C ASP A 287 -10.88 -16.57 14.15
N PHE A 288 -10.99 -16.93 15.43
CA PHE A 288 -11.67 -18.12 15.93
C PHE A 288 -13.01 -17.76 16.61
N GLY A 289 -13.48 -16.52 16.49
CA GLY A 289 -14.68 -15.99 17.13
C GLY A 289 -14.34 -15.18 18.38
N ASP A 290 -13.86 -15.83 19.44
CA ASP A 290 -13.47 -15.22 20.71
C ASP A 290 -11.95 -15.00 20.84
N LYS A 291 -11.16 -15.62 19.95
CA LYS A 291 -9.71 -15.58 19.97
C LYS A 291 -9.16 -15.17 18.61
N ARG A 292 -8.02 -14.48 18.64
CA ARG A 292 -7.27 -14.09 17.46
C ARG A 292 -5.84 -14.62 17.56
N ALA A 293 -5.34 -15.19 16.47
CA ALA A 293 -3.92 -15.51 16.32
C ALA A 293 -3.33 -14.69 15.17
N LEU A 294 -2.16 -14.12 15.42
CA LEU A 294 -1.37 -13.39 14.44
C LEU A 294 -0.16 -14.23 14.07
N LEU A 295 -0.03 -14.56 12.79
CA LEU A 295 1.08 -15.35 12.27
C LEU A 295 1.80 -14.56 11.18
N PRO A 296 2.98 -13.99 11.48
CA PRO A 296 3.84 -13.41 10.45
C PRO A 296 4.12 -14.43 9.34
N ALA A 297 4.05 -13.99 8.08
CA ALA A 297 4.36 -14.84 6.93
C ALA A 297 5.82 -15.30 6.95
N VAL A 298 6.72 -14.43 7.42
CA VAL A 298 8.11 -14.73 7.68
C VAL A 298 8.39 -14.47 9.16
N ARG A 299 8.61 -15.54 9.92
CA ARG A 299 8.91 -15.44 11.35
C ARG A 299 10.33 -14.97 11.61
N LEU A 300 10.49 -14.24 12.71
CA LEU A 300 11.79 -13.85 13.23
C LEU A 300 12.63 -15.10 13.53
N ASN A 301 13.92 -15.04 13.19
CA ASN A 301 14.91 -16.11 13.42
C ASN A 301 14.56 -17.48 12.79
N LYS A 302 13.67 -17.51 11.79
CA LYS A 302 13.37 -18.73 11.02
C LYS A 302 13.86 -18.59 9.59
N ALA A 303 15.15 -18.89 9.36
CA ALA A 303 15.79 -18.81 8.05
C ALA A 303 15.10 -19.64 6.95
N GLN A 304 14.33 -20.68 7.31
CA GLN A 304 13.55 -21.48 6.37
C GLN A 304 12.37 -20.69 5.79
N ASP A 305 11.71 -19.86 6.60
CA ASP A 305 10.62 -18.99 6.17
C ASP A 305 11.16 -17.97 5.15
N GLN A 306 12.32 -17.35 5.47
CA GLN A 306 12.98 -16.40 4.57
C GLN A 306 13.38 -17.05 3.25
N ARG A 307 14.00 -18.24 3.29
CA ARG A 307 14.40 -18.98 2.08
C ARG A 307 13.20 -19.33 1.20
N LEU A 308 12.07 -19.75 1.78
CA LEU A 308 10.86 -19.99 0.99
C LEU A 308 10.33 -18.69 0.38
N MET A 309 10.28 -17.60 1.16
CA MET A 309 9.82 -16.30 0.66
C MET A 309 10.63 -15.83 -0.54
N VAL A 310 11.97 -15.90 -0.48
CA VAL A 310 12.87 -15.56 -1.60
C VAL A 310 12.54 -16.40 -2.84
N ARG A 311 12.39 -17.72 -2.69
CA ARG A 311 12.05 -18.63 -3.81
C ARG A 311 10.67 -18.36 -4.40
N LEU A 312 9.69 -18.02 -3.56
CA LEU A 312 8.36 -17.64 -4.03
C LEU A 312 8.42 -16.32 -4.81
N LEU A 313 9.15 -15.32 -4.31
CA LEU A 313 9.33 -14.03 -5.00
C LEU A 313 10.01 -14.21 -6.36
N GLU A 314 11.03 -15.06 -6.46
CA GLU A 314 11.68 -15.43 -7.71
C GLU A 314 10.69 -16.03 -8.71
N ALA A 315 9.93 -17.04 -8.26
CA ALA A 315 9.00 -17.77 -9.13
C ALA A 315 7.79 -16.92 -9.55
N LEU A 316 7.37 -15.98 -8.69
CA LEU A 316 6.27 -15.05 -8.98
C LEU A 316 6.73 -13.83 -9.78
N GLY A 317 8.04 -13.68 -10.05
CA GLY A 317 8.60 -12.61 -10.85
C GLY A 317 7.98 -12.56 -12.26
N GLY A 318 7.38 -11.42 -12.60
CA GLY A 318 6.68 -11.24 -13.87
C GLY A 318 5.25 -11.81 -13.94
N VAL A 319 4.72 -12.33 -12.83
CA VAL A 319 3.34 -12.79 -12.74
C VAL A 319 2.46 -11.64 -12.29
N ASN A 320 1.48 -11.28 -13.12
CA ASN A 320 0.50 -10.28 -12.73
C ASN A 320 -0.63 -10.97 -11.93
N LEU A 321 -0.57 -10.95 -10.61
CA LEU A 321 -1.68 -11.38 -9.74
C LEU A 321 -2.60 -10.22 -9.33
N ASN A 322 -2.22 -9.00 -9.71
CA ASN A 322 -2.84 -7.79 -9.23
C ASN A 322 -4.17 -7.56 -9.95
N ASP A 323 -5.22 -7.40 -9.14
CA ASP A 323 -6.58 -7.12 -9.59
C ASP A 323 -7.14 -8.07 -10.67
N GLN A 324 -6.66 -9.32 -10.66
CA GLN A 324 -7.12 -10.36 -11.56
C GLN A 324 -8.33 -11.11 -11.01
N LYS A 325 -9.13 -11.69 -11.92
CA LYS A 325 -10.17 -12.65 -11.54
C LYS A 325 -9.53 -13.85 -10.84
N ALA A 326 -10.20 -14.43 -9.85
CA ALA A 326 -9.66 -15.52 -9.03
C ALA A 326 -9.14 -16.70 -9.88
N GLY A 327 -9.91 -17.13 -10.89
CA GLY A 327 -9.49 -18.22 -11.79
C GLY A 327 -8.23 -17.91 -12.61
N VAL A 328 -7.98 -16.64 -12.95
CA VAL A 328 -6.73 -16.23 -13.62
C VAL A 328 -5.56 -16.35 -12.66
N SER A 329 -5.68 -15.78 -11.45
CA SER A 329 -4.62 -15.88 -10.44
C SER A 329 -4.31 -17.33 -10.05
N VAL A 330 -5.35 -18.16 -9.84
CA VAL A 330 -5.21 -19.58 -9.55
C VAL A 330 -4.51 -20.30 -10.70
N GLY A 331 -4.93 -20.08 -11.95
CA GLY A 331 -4.29 -20.69 -13.12
C GLY A 331 -2.81 -20.33 -13.22
N ARG A 332 -2.45 -19.06 -12.99
CA ARG A 332 -1.05 -18.61 -13.03
C ARG A 332 -0.21 -19.26 -11.93
N VAL A 333 -0.69 -19.25 -10.69
CA VAL A 333 0.00 -19.87 -9.55
C VAL A 333 0.17 -21.38 -9.76
N LEU A 334 -0.88 -22.08 -10.19
CA LEU A 334 -0.80 -23.50 -10.54
C LEU A 334 0.21 -23.76 -11.65
N GLY A 335 0.20 -22.95 -12.71
CA GLY A 335 1.18 -23.05 -13.80
C GLY A 335 2.63 -22.92 -13.31
N ILE A 336 2.91 -22.06 -12.34
CA ILE A 336 4.25 -21.92 -11.74
C ILE A 336 4.61 -23.16 -10.92
N LEU A 337 3.71 -23.60 -10.04
CA LEU A 337 3.95 -24.74 -9.16
C LEU A 337 4.16 -26.04 -9.96
N LEU A 338 3.38 -26.25 -11.02
CA LEU A 338 3.53 -27.41 -11.91
C LEU A 338 4.85 -27.40 -12.68
N ARG A 339 5.38 -26.22 -13.02
CA ARG A 339 6.71 -26.08 -13.67
C ARG A 339 7.87 -26.16 -12.69
N SER A 340 7.60 -26.12 -11.38
CA SER A 340 8.63 -26.19 -10.34
C SER A 340 8.23 -27.19 -9.25
N PRO A 341 8.40 -28.51 -9.52
CA PRO A 341 8.12 -29.56 -8.53
C PRO A 341 8.84 -29.33 -7.20
N VAL A 342 10.08 -28.80 -7.24
CA VAL A 342 10.85 -28.46 -6.04
C VAL A 342 10.18 -27.36 -5.23
N LEU A 343 9.64 -26.31 -5.87
CA LEU A 343 8.93 -25.24 -5.17
C LEU A 343 7.63 -25.74 -4.54
N LEU A 344 6.89 -26.60 -5.24
CA LEU A 344 5.69 -27.24 -4.71
C LEU A 344 6.02 -28.07 -3.45
N MET A 345 7.01 -28.96 -3.54
CA MET A 345 7.44 -29.80 -2.41
C MET A 345 7.92 -28.95 -1.22
N ARG A 346 8.70 -27.89 -1.47
CA ARG A 346 9.13 -26.97 -0.41
C ARG A 346 7.97 -26.23 0.24
N THR A 347 6.98 -25.81 -0.55
CA THR A 347 5.78 -25.13 -0.05
C THR A 347 4.94 -26.07 0.81
N LEU A 348 4.77 -27.33 0.39
CA LEU A 348 4.09 -28.36 1.19
C LEU A 348 4.84 -28.68 2.48
N ALA A 349 6.17 -28.88 2.40
CA ALA A 349 7.00 -29.13 3.57
C ALA A 349 6.96 -27.96 4.56
N TYR A 350 6.96 -26.72 4.05
CA TYR A 350 6.75 -25.52 4.87
C TYR A 350 5.37 -25.52 5.52
N ALA A 351 4.30 -25.81 4.79
CA ALA A 351 2.95 -25.84 5.35
C ALA A 351 2.80 -26.87 6.48
N VAL A 352 3.35 -28.08 6.30
CA VAL A 352 3.37 -29.12 7.34
C VAL A 352 4.15 -28.65 8.56
N ARG A 353 5.37 -28.13 8.37
CA ARG A 353 6.21 -27.63 9.47
C ARG A 353 5.57 -26.46 10.20
N ARG A 354 5.02 -25.49 9.47
CA ARG A 354 4.32 -24.33 10.02
C ARG A 354 3.13 -24.77 10.87
N SER A 355 2.35 -25.74 10.38
CA SER A 355 1.22 -26.30 11.12
C SER A 355 1.66 -27.02 12.39
N TRP A 356 2.78 -27.73 12.35
CA TRP A 356 3.36 -28.42 13.51
C TRP A 356 3.89 -27.44 14.58
N ASP A 357 4.62 -26.41 14.15
CA ASP A 357 5.13 -25.36 15.04
C ASP A 357 3.99 -24.63 15.75
N GLU A 358 2.86 -24.44 15.05
CA GLU A 358 1.69 -23.71 15.52
C GLU A 358 0.57 -24.64 16.03
N ARG A 359 0.89 -25.92 16.29
CA ARG A 359 -0.08 -26.97 16.62
C ARG A 359 -0.99 -26.66 17.81
N ARG A 360 -0.56 -25.78 18.71
CA ARG A 360 -1.37 -25.28 19.84
C ARG A 360 -2.71 -24.68 19.40
N TRP A 361 -2.78 -24.17 18.18
CA TRP A 361 -3.99 -23.57 17.61
C TRP A 361 -4.87 -24.59 16.88
N ILE A 362 -4.40 -25.83 16.63
CA ILE A 362 -5.17 -26.84 15.89
C ILE A 362 -6.52 -27.13 16.55
N PRO A 363 -6.63 -27.35 17.87
CA PRO A 363 -7.93 -27.59 18.49
C PRO A 363 -8.90 -26.41 18.32
N ALA A 364 -8.42 -25.18 18.53
CA ALA A 364 -9.21 -23.97 18.32
C ALA A 364 -9.62 -23.80 16.85
N THR A 365 -8.73 -24.15 15.93
CA THR A 365 -8.97 -24.09 14.48
C THR A 365 -10.04 -25.08 14.06
N ILE A 366 -9.94 -26.34 14.49
CA ILE A 366 -10.94 -27.38 14.21
C ILE A 366 -12.30 -26.97 14.80
N TRP A 367 -12.32 -26.53 16.04
CA TRP A 367 -13.56 -26.14 16.71
C TRP A 367 -14.22 -24.90 16.09
N ALA A 368 -13.43 -23.88 15.74
CA ALA A 368 -13.93 -22.71 15.02
C ALA A 368 -14.40 -23.06 13.61
N ALA A 369 -13.72 -23.98 12.92
CA ALA A 369 -14.12 -24.45 11.59
C ALA A 369 -15.46 -25.21 11.64
N LEU A 370 -15.64 -26.12 12.61
CA LEU A 370 -16.90 -26.82 12.85
C LEU A 370 -18.07 -25.87 13.13
N ARG A 371 -17.79 -24.72 13.75
CA ARG A 371 -18.77 -23.66 14.04
C ARG A 371 -18.90 -22.61 12.93
N LEU A 372 -18.21 -22.77 11.80
CA LEU A 372 -18.14 -21.79 10.70
C LEU A 372 -17.68 -20.39 11.16
N LYS A 373 -16.93 -20.31 12.26
CA LYS A 373 -16.38 -19.08 12.83
C LYS A 373 -14.92 -18.82 12.43
N LEU A 374 -14.26 -19.78 11.80
CA LEU A 374 -12.88 -19.62 11.35
C LEU A 374 -12.79 -18.63 10.19
N ARG A 375 -12.08 -17.52 10.39
CA ARG A 375 -11.82 -16.53 9.33
C ARG A 375 -10.32 -16.28 9.19
N LEU A 376 -9.80 -16.52 7.99
CA LEU A 376 -8.44 -16.13 7.61
C LEU A 376 -8.45 -14.75 6.96
N ARG A 377 -7.68 -13.83 7.53
CA ARG A 377 -7.57 -12.45 7.07
C ARG A 377 -6.10 -12.09 6.90
N PRO A 378 -5.54 -12.17 5.68
CA PRO A 378 -4.22 -11.61 5.42
C PRO A 378 -4.26 -10.10 5.61
N THR A 379 -3.36 -9.57 6.42
CA THR A 379 -3.21 -8.14 6.72
C THR A 379 -1.74 -7.74 6.57
N ALA A 380 -1.47 -6.51 6.18
CA ALA A 380 -0.11 -5.99 6.11
C ALA A 380 0.04 -4.79 7.04
N PHE A 381 1.18 -4.73 7.73
CA PHE A 381 1.65 -3.55 8.43
C PHE A 381 2.83 -2.99 7.66
N VAL A 382 2.82 -1.69 7.43
CA VAL A 382 3.83 -1.01 6.63
C VAL A 382 4.27 0.25 7.34
N VAL A 383 5.56 0.51 7.38
CA VAL A 383 6.11 1.81 7.78
C VAL A 383 6.82 2.38 6.55
N HIS A 384 6.32 3.49 6.03
CA HIS A 384 6.95 4.25 4.95
C HIS A 384 7.68 5.44 5.54
N ASN A 385 8.97 5.25 5.80
CA ASN A 385 9.84 6.28 6.33
C ASN A 385 10.31 7.17 5.17
N PHE A 386 9.61 8.29 4.94
CA PHE A 386 10.02 9.29 3.97
C PHE A 386 11.23 10.08 4.48
N MET A 387 11.83 10.91 3.62
CA MET A 387 12.98 11.73 3.99
C MET A 387 12.55 13.18 4.20
N ASP A 388 13.17 13.82 5.18
CA ASP A 388 13.19 15.26 5.29
C ASP A 388 14.01 15.86 4.15
N ARG A 389 13.79 17.15 3.88
CA ARG A 389 14.53 17.89 2.85
C ARG A 389 16.05 17.80 3.05
N GLU A 390 16.52 17.98 4.28
CA GLU A 390 17.94 17.98 4.61
C GLU A 390 18.63 16.64 4.38
N THR A 391 17.87 15.53 4.46
CA THR A 391 18.43 14.19 4.25
C THR A 391 18.75 13.92 2.79
N LEU A 392 18.08 14.59 1.82
CA LEU A 392 18.22 14.30 0.40
C LEU A 392 19.65 14.44 -0.13
N ASP A 393 20.39 15.44 0.35
CA ASP A 393 21.73 15.76 -0.12
C ASP A 393 22.83 14.97 0.60
N THR A 394 22.47 14.13 1.58
CA THR A 394 23.39 13.21 2.22
C THR A 394 23.70 12.00 1.32
N GLU A 395 24.76 11.26 1.63
CA GLU A 395 25.09 10.03 0.90
C GLU A 395 23.95 8.99 0.99
N VAL A 396 23.44 8.74 2.20
CA VAL A 396 22.29 7.85 2.42
C VAL A 396 21.03 8.37 1.70
N GLY A 397 20.84 9.69 1.62
CA GLY A 397 19.75 10.29 0.86
C GLY A 397 19.79 9.94 -0.61
N ARG A 398 20.95 10.12 -1.25
CA ARG A 398 21.16 9.75 -2.65
C ARG A 398 20.95 8.25 -2.91
N GLU A 399 21.41 7.38 -2.01
CA GLU A 399 21.16 5.94 -2.11
C GLU A 399 19.66 5.61 -2.03
N ARG A 400 18.93 6.23 -1.08
CA ARG A 400 17.48 6.08 -0.93
C ARG A 400 16.72 6.54 -2.17
N VAL A 401 17.13 7.65 -2.79
CA VAL A 401 16.53 8.16 -4.05
C VAL A 401 16.76 7.17 -5.20
N ALA A 402 18.00 6.69 -5.39
CA ALA A 402 18.33 5.74 -6.45
C ALA A 402 17.52 4.43 -6.33
N ALA A 403 17.39 3.93 -5.11
CA ALA A 403 16.67 2.71 -4.78
C ALA A 403 15.15 2.87 -4.62
N CYS A 404 14.61 4.09 -4.81
CA CYS A 404 13.26 4.40 -4.38
C CYS A 404 12.18 3.49 -5.00
N ALA A 405 11.31 2.94 -4.15
CA ALA A 405 10.19 2.10 -4.55
C ALA A 405 8.93 2.90 -4.93
N PHE A 406 8.90 4.20 -4.68
CA PHE A 406 7.73 5.05 -4.90
C PHE A 406 8.08 6.28 -5.74
N LYS A 407 7.65 6.28 -7.00
CA LYS A 407 8.06 7.27 -8.00
C LYS A 407 6.87 7.88 -8.74
N LEU A 408 7.05 9.08 -9.27
CA LEU A 408 6.05 9.83 -10.04
C LEU A 408 6.67 10.47 -11.28
N PRO A 409 5.89 10.67 -12.37
CA PRO A 409 6.40 11.18 -13.63
C PRO A 409 6.43 12.72 -13.65
N VAL A 410 7.58 13.33 -13.41
CA VAL A 410 7.78 14.79 -13.52
C VAL A 410 8.52 15.09 -14.81
N ASN A 411 7.94 15.90 -15.69
CA ASN A 411 8.54 16.28 -16.98
C ASN A 411 9.02 15.06 -17.79
N GLY A 412 8.25 13.97 -17.80
CA GLY A 412 8.58 12.74 -18.52
C GLY A 412 9.58 11.81 -17.80
N ARG A 413 10.19 12.24 -16.68
CA ARG A 413 11.14 11.44 -15.90
C ARG A 413 10.47 10.87 -14.64
N MET A 414 10.80 9.62 -14.30
CA MET A 414 10.39 9.01 -13.03
C MET A 414 11.24 9.52 -11.87
N VAL A 415 10.66 10.40 -11.07
CA VAL A 415 11.28 11.05 -9.90
C VAL A 415 10.83 10.35 -8.61
N SER A 416 11.70 10.28 -7.60
CA SER A 416 11.32 9.70 -6.30
C SER A 416 10.33 10.61 -5.55
N MET A 417 9.43 10.02 -4.75
CA MET A 417 8.50 10.81 -3.94
C MET A 417 9.22 11.75 -2.95
N CYS A 418 10.34 11.31 -2.37
CA CYS A 418 11.12 12.16 -1.47
C CYS A 418 11.75 13.36 -2.22
N GLU A 419 12.29 13.14 -3.43
CA GLU A 419 12.83 14.23 -4.26
C GLU A 419 11.72 15.22 -4.66
N MET A 420 10.54 14.72 -5.04
CA MET A 420 9.38 15.57 -5.31
C MET A 420 8.98 16.42 -4.10
N ASN A 421 8.94 15.82 -2.90
CA ASN A 421 8.46 16.49 -1.70
C ASN A 421 9.50 17.45 -1.09
N GLY A 422 10.79 17.10 -1.16
CA GLY A 422 11.86 17.83 -0.48
C GLY A 422 12.63 18.83 -1.35
N THR A 423 12.33 18.95 -2.64
CA THR A 423 12.96 19.92 -3.55
C THR A 423 11.94 20.91 -4.12
N GLU A 424 12.42 21.88 -4.89
CA GLU A 424 11.59 22.87 -5.59
C GLU A 424 10.73 22.26 -6.70
N LEU A 425 10.94 20.98 -7.06
CA LEU A 425 10.19 20.29 -8.10
C LEU A 425 8.68 20.37 -7.87
N ARG A 426 8.21 20.27 -6.62
CA ARG A 426 6.78 20.41 -6.33
C ARG A 426 6.26 21.81 -6.61
N GLU A 427 6.99 22.84 -6.25
CA GLU A 427 6.57 24.22 -6.54
C GLU A 427 6.58 24.51 -8.04
N GLN A 428 7.51 23.91 -8.79
CA GLN A 428 7.53 24.00 -10.25
C GLN A 428 6.28 23.37 -10.90
N THR A 429 5.67 22.37 -10.27
CA THR A 429 4.40 21.79 -10.76
C THR A 429 3.18 22.70 -10.53
N TYR A 430 3.32 23.76 -9.75
CA TYR A 430 2.29 24.76 -9.47
C TYR A 430 2.32 25.94 -10.43
N VAL A 431 3.25 25.95 -11.39
CA VAL A 431 3.38 26.99 -12.40
C VAL A 431 2.86 26.42 -13.72
N VAL A 432 1.54 26.30 -13.84
CA VAL A 432 0.86 25.95 -15.11
C VAL A 432 -0.20 26.98 -15.42
#